data_AF-A0A2N2G9Q4-F1
#
_entry.id   AF-A0A2N2G9Q4-F1
#
_cell.length_a   1.000
_cell.length_b   1.000
_cell.length_c   1.000
_cell.angle_alpha   90.00
_cell.angle_beta   90.00
_cell.angle_gamma   90.00
#
_symmetry.space_group_name_H-M   'P 1'
#
loop_
_entity.id
_entity.type
_entity.pdbx_description
1 polymer ?
#
loop_
_entity_poly.entity_id
_entity_poly.type
_entity_poly.pdbx_seq_one_letter_code
_entity_poly.pdbx_strand_id
1 'polypeptide(L)'
;MRERHLHAVQGARHARGPFHHRGGSGIHDAGGGCRELRTTSTGCAMVIFPRSEAIEEFCEAVWMAHERGVDEVDLLPRFHADRAVPQEVLEQAEAEGLVQFEAGRVRFTQEGLELARAVIRRHRLADVLLFFALGMNSHEDRERITCQVEHTLQPELVDGICTLLGHPTHCPDGQPIPPGPCCEADSKNAQSVMHKLTWCEKGQQVQVRYIQPRRPDRLQRLIAFGVVPGATLTVEQTRPVFTIRLERSLLALEQDVAEDIYVVPSVVQEDKVEEAPLPRRSRFHWLRGFGRRARIDHRK
;
A
#
# COMPACT_ATOMS: atom_id res chain seq x y z
N MET A 1 -17.47 -16.10 -69.21
CA MET A 1 -17.21 -17.49 -68.79
C MET A 1 -17.59 -17.59 -67.31
N ARG A 2 -18.72 -18.26 -67.04
CA ARG A 2 -19.15 -18.95 -65.79
C ARG A 2 -19.04 -18.20 -64.45
N GLU A 3 -20.15 -17.70 -63.87
CA GLU A 3 -21.24 -18.42 -63.16
C GLU A 3 -20.94 -18.81 -61.70
N ARG A 4 -21.78 -18.33 -60.78
CA ARG A 4 -22.56 -19.06 -59.75
C ARG A 4 -23.32 -18.01 -58.88
N HIS A 5 -24.61 -17.75 -59.17
CA HIS A 5 -25.82 -18.29 -58.49
C HIS A 5 -25.84 -18.02 -56.97
N LEU A 6 -26.56 -17.00 -56.45
CA LEU A 6 -28.02 -16.87 -56.19
C LEU A 6 -28.64 -18.09 -55.46
N HIS A 7 -29.14 -17.89 -54.23
CA HIS A 7 -30.58 -17.79 -53.96
C HIS A 7 -30.91 -17.48 -52.49
N ALA A 8 -31.80 -16.49 -52.32
CA ALA A 8 -32.58 -16.24 -51.10
C ALA A 8 -33.88 -17.06 -51.14
N VAL A 9 -34.40 -17.49 -49.98
CA VAL A 9 -35.83 -17.81 -49.77
C VAL A 9 -36.25 -17.55 -48.30
N GLN A 10 -37.10 -16.54 -48.14
CA GLN A 10 -38.33 -16.40 -47.34
C GLN A 10 -38.59 -17.26 -46.07
N GLY A 11 -38.93 -16.56 -44.98
CA GLY A 11 -40.29 -16.55 -44.40
C GLY A 11 -40.68 -17.53 -43.28
N ALA A 12 -41.05 -17.01 -42.09
CA ALA A 12 -42.30 -17.35 -41.38
C ALA A 12 -42.43 -16.57 -40.04
N ARG A 13 -43.59 -15.93 -39.85
CA ARG A 13 -44.13 -15.37 -38.59
C ARG A 13 -44.76 -16.50 -37.76
N HIS A 14 -44.80 -16.38 -36.42
CA HIS A 14 -45.84 -16.84 -35.44
C HIS A 14 -45.34 -16.31 -34.05
N ALA A 15 -45.90 -15.29 -33.38
CA ALA A 15 -47.21 -15.09 -32.72
C ALA A 15 -47.39 -15.81 -31.36
N ARG A 16 -47.74 -15.00 -30.32
CA ARG A 16 -48.31 -15.31 -28.97
C ARG A 16 -47.29 -15.76 -27.91
N GLY A 17 -47.28 -15.31 -26.66
CA GLY A 17 -48.17 -14.47 -25.83
C GLY A 17 -47.55 -14.30 -24.42
N PRO A 18 -48.20 -13.57 -23.50
CA PRO A 18 -47.57 -12.94 -22.34
C PRO A 18 -47.61 -13.79 -21.07
N PHE A 19 -46.61 -13.65 -20.19
CA PHE A 19 -46.68 -14.09 -18.80
C PHE A 19 -46.79 -12.88 -17.87
N HIS A 20 -48.02 -12.62 -17.45
CA HIS A 20 -48.33 -11.93 -16.21
C HIS A 20 -48.02 -12.86 -15.03
N HIS A 21 -47.42 -12.35 -13.96
CA HIS A 21 -47.89 -12.66 -12.60
C HIS A 21 -47.40 -11.61 -11.58
N ARG A 22 -48.37 -10.84 -11.07
CA ARG A 22 -48.60 -10.35 -9.68
C ARG A 22 -47.39 -9.80 -8.90
N GLY A 23 -47.39 -8.56 -8.40
CA GLY A 23 -48.48 -7.85 -7.71
C GLY A 23 -48.52 -8.29 -6.25
N GLY A 24 -47.93 -7.48 -5.36
CA GLY A 24 -47.86 -7.73 -3.92
C GLY A 24 -47.43 -6.50 -3.13
N SER A 25 -48.34 -5.53 -3.04
CA SER A 25 -48.34 -4.44 -2.06
C SER A 25 -48.48 -5.00 -0.64
N GLY A 26 -47.68 -4.50 0.30
CA GLY A 26 -47.76 -4.88 1.71
C GLY A 26 -47.17 -3.80 2.59
N ILE A 27 -47.88 -2.67 2.67
CA ILE A 27 -47.69 -1.63 3.67
C ILE A 27 -48.22 -2.21 4.99
N HIS A 28 -47.33 -2.47 5.95
CA HIS A 28 -47.72 -2.74 7.33
C HIS A 28 -46.96 -1.79 8.25
N ASP A 29 -47.69 -0.74 8.60
CA ASP A 29 -47.55 0.05 9.80
C ASP A 29 -47.55 -0.88 11.03
N ALA A 30 -46.48 -0.83 11.82
CA ALA A 30 -46.46 -1.39 13.17
C ALA A 30 -45.59 -0.48 14.02
N GLY A 31 -46.28 0.41 14.74
CA GLY A 31 -45.68 1.29 15.73
C GLY A 31 -44.94 0.50 16.81
N GLY A 32 -43.65 0.80 16.95
CA GLY A 32 -42.83 0.46 18.11
C GLY A 32 -42.35 1.75 18.74
N GLY A 33 -42.93 2.13 19.88
CA GLY A 33 -42.61 3.36 20.59
C GLY A 33 -41.12 3.46 20.93
N CYS A 34 -40.47 4.48 20.38
CA CYS A 34 -39.15 4.90 20.83
C CYS A 34 -39.33 5.63 22.17
N ARG A 35 -39.13 4.91 23.28
CA ARG A 35 -38.97 5.53 24.60
C ARG A 35 -37.74 6.41 24.55
N GLU A 36 -37.96 7.70 24.78
CA GLU A 36 -36.94 8.67 25.15
C GLU A 36 -36.06 8.10 26.27
N LEU A 37 -34.81 7.80 25.94
CA LEU A 37 -33.74 7.73 26.91
C LEU A 37 -32.90 8.98 26.72
N ARG A 38 -33.20 9.98 27.55
CA ARG A 38 -32.30 11.09 27.84
C ARG A 38 -31.06 10.51 28.50
N THR A 39 -29.96 10.43 27.76
CA THR A 39 -28.64 10.33 28.36
C THR A 39 -27.88 11.60 28.05
N THR A 40 -27.46 12.23 29.13
CA THR A 40 -26.67 13.45 29.21
C THR A 40 -25.29 13.25 28.59
N SER A 41 -24.88 14.24 27.80
CA SER A 41 -23.51 14.65 27.45
C SER A 41 -22.37 13.77 27.95
N THR A 42 -21.59 13.19 27.04
CA THR A 42 -20.11 13.16 27.08
C THR A 42 -19.61 12.73 25.70
N GLY A 43 -18.81 13.60 25.05
CA GLY A 43 -17.92 13.23 23.93
C GLY A 43 -18.60 12.71 22.67
N CYS A 44 -19.13 13.60 21.84
CA CYS A 44 -19.34 13.26 20.44
C CYS A 44 -17.94 13.15 19.81
N ALA A 45 -17.39 11.92 19.75
CA ALA A 45 -16.34 11.61 18.81
C ALA A 45 -16.82 12.11 17.46
N MET A 46 -16.08 13.01 16.82
CA MET A 46 -16.38 13.45 15.46
C MET A 46 -16.40 12.20 14.59
N VAL A 47 -17.60 11.70 14.31
CA VAL A 47 -17.80 10.65 13.33
C VAL A 47 -17.52 11.32 12.00
N ILE A 48 -16.32 11.15 11.49
CA ILE A 48 -15.96 11.54 10.13
C ILE A 48 -16.84 10.65 9.25
N PHE A 49 -17.95 11.20 8.75
CA PHE A 49 -18.67 10.56 7.68
C PHE A 49 -17.73 10.49 6.47
N PRO A 50 -17.60 9.32 5.82
CA PRO A 50 -16.84 9.26 4.58
C PRO A 50 -17.47 10.25 3.59
N ARG A 51 -16.65 11.17 3.07
CA ARG A 51 -17.07 12.10 2.02
C ARG A 51 -17.45 11.31 0.76
N SER A 52 -18.24 11.92 -0.12
CA SER A 52 -18.60 11.25 -1.38
C SER A 52 -17.34 11.00 -2.21
N GLU A 53 -17.28 9.83 -2.86
CA GLU A 53 -16.23 9.46 -3.81
C GLU A 53 -16.00 10.58 -4.84
N ALA A 54 -17.09 11.18 -5.34
CA ALA A 54 -17.06 12.30 -6.28
C ALA A 54 -16.31 13.55 -5.77
N ILE A 55 -16.37 13.87 -4.46
CA ILE A 55 -15.60 14.97 -3.89
C ILE A 55 -14.12 14.61 -3.82
N GLU A 56 -13.81 13.37 -3.45
CA GLU A 56 -12.42 12.90 -3.39
C GLU A 56 -11.79 12.93 -4.77
N GLU A 57 -12.48 12.35 -5.77
CA GLU A 57 -12.16 12.40 -7.20
C GLU A 57 -11.92 13.84 -7.69
N PHE A 58 -12.81 14.77 -7.33
CA PHE A 58 -12.64 16.18 -7.66
C PHE A 58 -11.39 16.80 -7.02
N CYS A 59 -11.17 16.57 -5.72
CA CYS A 59 -10.01 17.10 -5.00
C CYS A 59 -8.69 16.54 -5.56
N GLU A 60 -8.69 15.28 -5.95
CA GLU A 60 -7.57 14.66 -6.63
C GLU A 60 -7.28 15.30 -7.98
N ALA A 61 -8.31 15.48 -8.82
CA ALA A 61 -8.19 16.13 -10.12
C ALA A 61 -7.60 17.55 -9.99
N VAL A 62 -8.07 18.32 -9.00
CA VAL A 62 -7.55 19.66 -8.70
C VAL A 62 -6.09 19.60 -8.25
N TRP A 63 -5.73 18.63 -7.39
CA TRP A 63 -4.34 18.44 -6.96
C TRP A 63 -3.42 18.13 -8.15
N MET A 64 -3.79 17.16 -8.98
CA MET A 64 -2.99 16.78 -10.16
C MET A 64 -2.87 17.93 -11.17
N ALA A 65 -3.92 18.74 -11.33
CA ALA A 65 -3.90 19.94 -12.15
C ALA A 65 -2.92 20.98 -11.58
N HIS A 66 -2.98 21.25 -10.28
CA HIS A 66 -2.09 22.19 -9.58
C HIS A 66 -0.61 21.78 -9.71
N GLU A 67 -0.30 20.49 -9.63
CA GLU A 67 1.07 19.98 -9.85
C GLU A 67 1.61 20.27 -11.26
N ARG A 68 0.72 20.45 -12.25
CA ARG A 68 1.06 20.85 -13.62
C ARG A 68 0.93 22.37 -13.84
N GLY A 69 0.69 23.15 -12.78
CA GLY A 69 0.51 24.60 -12.85
C GLY A 69 -0.82 25.03 -13.46
N VAL A 70 -1.83 24.16 -13.46
CA VAL A 70 -3.17 24.41 -13.99
C VAL A 70 -4.15 24.58 -12.82
N ASP A 71 -4.87 25.68 -12.79
CA ASP A 71 -5.90 25.99 -11.79
C ASP A 71 -7.26 26.34 -12.41
N GLU A 72 -7.40 26.26 -13.73
CA GLU A 72 -8.64 26.54 -14.46
C GLU A 72 -9.60 25.35 -14.38
N VAL A 73 -10.85 25.60 -13.95
CA VAL A 73 -11.87 24.55 -13.74
C VAL A 73 -12.16 23.78 -15.03
N ASP A 74 -12.22 24.48 -16.16
CA ASP A 74 -12.51 23.89 -17.48
C ASP A 74 -11.43 22.89 -17.95
N LEU A 75 -10.24 22.93 -17.36
CA LEU A 75 -9.12 22.05 -17.70
C LEU A 75 -9.02 20.82 -16.79
N LEU A 76 -9.76 20.77 -15.68
CA LEU A 76 -9.79 19.64 -14.75
C LEU A 76 -10.16 18.28 -15.38
N PRO A 77 -11.07 18.19 -16.37
CA PRO A 77 -11.42 16.90 -16.97
C PRO A 77 -10.21 16.11 -17.51
N ARG A 78 -9.15 16.82 -17.94
CA ARG A 78 -7.89 16.22 -18.43
C ARG A 78 -7.10 15.45 -17.35
N PHE A 79 -7.52 15.59 -16.10
CA PHE A 79 -6.89 15.01 -14.91
C PHE A 79 -7.81 14.03 -14.19
N HIS A 80 -9.02 13.82 -14.72
CA HIS A 80 -10.04 12.96 -14.12
C HIS A 80 -10.73 12.08 -15.17
N ALA A 81 -9.97 11.13 -15.73
CA ALA A 81 -10.46 10.16 -16.71
C ALA A 81 -11.28 10.76 -17.88
N ASP A 82 -10.95 11.99 -18.30
CA ASP A 82 -11.65 12.76 -19.33
C ASP A 82 -13.15 12.98 -19.07
N ARG A 83 -13.58 12.96 -17.81
CA ARG A 83 -14.97 13.22 -17.41
C ARG A 83 -15.13 14.64 -16.88
N ALA A 84 -16.19 15.31 -17.32
CA ALA A 84 -16.58 16.60 -16.75
C ALA A 84 -16.98 16.41 -15.28
N VAL A 85 -16.51 17.32 -14.42
CA VAL A 85 -16.95 17.38 -13.02
C VAL A 85 -18.39 17.88 -12.99
N PRO A 86 -19.35 17.13 -12.40
CA PRO A 86 -20.73 17.59 -12.30
C PRO A 86 -20.82 18.90 -11.52
N GLN A 87 -21.71 19.79 -11.94
CA GLN A 87 -21.92 21.10 -11.30
C GLN A 87 -22.25 20.95 -9.81
N GLU A 88 -22.99 19.90 -9.45
CA GLU A 88 -23.37 19.57 -8.08
C GLU A 88 -22.15 19.30 -7.19
N VAL A 89 -21.09 18.70 -7.74
CA VAL A 89 -19.84 18.44 -7.00
C VAL A 89 -19.07 19.73 -6.75
N LEU A 90 -19.06 20.64 -7.72
CA LEU A 90 -18.43 21.97 -7.55
C LEU A 90 -19.14 22.77 -6.45
N GLU A 91 -20.47 22.83 -6.52
CA GLU A 91 -21.29 23.53 -5.53
C GLU A 91 -21.16 22.89 -4.14
N GLN A 92 -21.10 21.56 -4.06
CA GLN A 92 -20.90 20.86 -2.80
C GLN A 92 -19.51 21.12 -2.22
N ALA A 93 -18.45 21.10 -3.03
CA ALA A 93 -17.09 21.34 -2.56
C ALA A 93 -16.90 22.78 -2.07
N GLU A 94 -17.55 23.77 -2.69
CA GLU A 94 -17.57 25.16 -2.20
C GLU A 94 -18.40 25.29 -0.92
N ALA A 95 -19.58 24.67 -0.86
CA ALA A 95 -20.45 24.70 0.32
C ALA A 95 -19.83 24.02 1.55
N GLU A 96 -19.06 22.95 1.34
CA GLU A 96 -18.26 22.30 2.39
C GLU A 96 -16.99 23.09 2.75
N GLY A 97 -16.71 24.20 2.06
CA GLY A 97 -15.55 25.05 2.33
C GLY A 97 -14.22 24.40 1.96
N LEU A 98 -14.20 23.46 1.01
CA LEU A 98 -12.99 22.78 0.55
C LEU A 98 -12.24 23.60 -0.49
N VAL A 99 -12.98 24.34 -1.32
CA VAL A 99 -12.42 25.14 -2.40
C VAL A 99 -13.08 26.52 -2.46
N GLN A 100 -12.40 27.43 -3.15
CA GLN A 100 -12.92 28.74 -3.54
C GLN A 100 -12.77 28.88 -5.04
N PHE A 101 -13.83 29.38 -5.69
CA PHE A 101 -13.82 29.67 -7.12
C PHE A 101 -13.66 31.18 -7.37
N GLU A 102 -12.64 31.56 -8.12
CA GLU A 102 -12.39 32.95 -8.50
C GLU A 102 -12.11 33.03 -10.00
N ALA A 103 -12.95 33.75 -10.75
CA ALA A 103 -12.76 33.98 -12.20
C ALA A 103 -12.47 32.71 -13.02
N GLY A 104 -13.18 31.61 -12.72
CA GLY A 104 -13.02 30.31 -13.40
C GLY A 104 -11.82 29.49 -12.93
N ARG A 105 -11.12 29.94 -11.88
CA ARG A 105 -10.02 29.21 -11.23
C ARG A 105 -10.47 28.61 -9.91
N VAL A 106 -9.88 27.48 -9.54
CA VAL A 106 -10.15 26.78 -8.28
C VAL A 106 -8.92 26.83 -7.37
N ARG A 107 -9.14 27.16 -6.10
CA ARG A 107 -8.12 27.15 -5.06
C ARG A 107 -8.60 26.36 -3.85
N PHE A 108 -7.74 25.55 -3.27
CA PHE A 108 -8.03 24.88 -2.01
C PHE A 108 -8.09 25.88 -0.86
N THR A 109 -9.03 25.66 0.05
CA THR A 109 -8.91 26.15 1.42
C THR A 109 -7.92 25.27 2.19
N GLN A 110 -7.59 25.62 3.43
CA GLN A 110 -6.75 24.77 4.27
C GLN A 110 -7.36 23.36 4.46
N GLU A 111 -8.69 23.28 4.63
CA GLU A 111 -9.37 22.01 4.82
C GLU A 111 -9.38 21.16 3.55
N GLY A 112 -9.65 21.78 2.39
CA GLY A 112 -9.57 21.09 1.11
C GLY A 112 -8.16 20.61 0.77
N LEU A 113 -7.14 21.38 1.16
CA LEU A 113 -5.75 20.99 0.93
C LEU A 113 -5.37 19.72 1.73
N GLU A 114 -5.79 19.62 3.00
CA GLU A 114 -5.55 18.42 3.81
C GLU A 114 -6.31 17.20 3.27
N LEU A 115 -7.56 17.40 2.81
CA LEU A 115 -8.32 16.34 2.15
C LEU A 115 -7.62 15.87 0.88
N ALA A 116 -7.30 16.79 -0.03
CA ALA A 116 -6.67 16.49 -1.31
C ALA A 116 -5.30 15.81 -1.11
N ARG A 117 -4.52 16.26 -0.12
CA ARG A 117 -3.27 15.62 0.29
C ARG A 117 -3.48 14.17 0.75
N ALA A 118 -4.54 13.89 1.51
CA ALA A 118 -4.86 12.55 1.95
C ALA A 118 -5.35 11.65 0.80
N VAL A 119 -6.16 12.18 -0.12
CA VAL A 119 -6.63 11.45 -1.31
C VAL A 119 -5.45 11.11 -2.22
N ILE A 120 -4.64 12.08 -2.64
CA ILE A 120 -3.51 11.81 -3.54
C ILE A 120 -2.45 10.89 -2.91
N ARG A 121 -2.28 10.95 -1.58
CA ARG A 121 -1.41 10.02 -0.85
C ARG A 121 -1.95 8.60 -0.94
N ARG A 122 -3.27 8.41 -0.79
CA ARG A 122 -3.94 7.10 -0.94
C ARG A 122 -3.76 6.54 -2.35
N HIS A 123 -4.10 7.34 -3.35
CA HIS A 123 -3.93 7.00 -4.77
C HIS A 123 -2.52 6.52 -5.05
N ARG A 124 -1.52 7.35 -4.76
CA ARG A 124 -0.12 7.04 -5.07
C ARG A 124 0.41 5.82 -4.32
N LEU A 125 0.01 5.61 -3.06
CA LEU A 125 0.44 4.44 -2.30
C LEU A 125 -0.24 3.15 -2.77
N ALA A 126 -1.52 3.22 -3.16
CA ALA A 126 -2.20 2.12 -3.82
C ALA A 126 -1.50 1.77 -5.14
N ASP A 127 -1.13 2.78 -5.92
CA ASP A 127 -0.43 2.60 -7.19
C ASP A 127 0.94 1.92 -7.02
N VAL A 128 1.73 2.38 -6.04
CA VAL A 128 3.00 1.74 -5.64
C VAL A 128 2.77 0.29 -5.20
N LEU A 129 1.73 0.01 -4.41
CA LEU A 129 1.42 -1.35 -3.98
C LEU A 129 1.08 -2.26 -5.17
N LEU A 130 0.20 -1.82 -6.08
CA LEU A 130 -0.19 -2.58 -7.25
C LEU A 130 1.00 -2.84 -8.19
N PHE A 131 1.84 -1.82 -8.41
CA PHE A 131 3.02 -1.95 -9.25
C PHE A 131 4.08 -2.87 -8.63
N PHE A 132 4.54 -2.53 -7.43
CA PHE A 132 5.66 -3.24 -6.82
C PHE A 132 5.20 -4.57 -6.24
N ALA A 133 4.22 -4.63 -5.35
CA ALA A 133 3.89 -5.87 -4.65
C ALA A 133 3.12 -6.87 -5.54
N LEU A 134 2.20 -6.38 -6.37
CA LEU A 134 1.32 -7.21 -7.20
C LEU A 134 1.79 -7.36 -8.65
N GLY A 135 2.86 -6.67 -9.06
CA GLY A 135 3.49 -6.82 -10.37
C GLY A 135 2.65 -6.30 -11.54
N MET A 136 1.72 -5.37 -11.29
CA MET A 136 0.87 -4.77 -12.32
C MET A 136 1.64 -3.71 -13.12
N ASN A 137 2.20 -4.12 -14.26
CA ASN A 137 3.05 -3.24 -15.09
C ASN A 137 2.26 -2.38 -16.10
N SER A 138 1.04 -2.77 -16.44
CA SER A 138 0.17 -2.01 -17.34
C SER A 138 -0.33 -0.77 -16.60
N HIS A 139 0.13 0.43 -17.01
CA HIS A 139 -0.31 1.69 -16.40
C HIS A 139 -1.83 1.83 -16.46
N GLU A 140 -2.46 1.52 -17.60
CA GLU A 140 -3.90 1.65 -17.78
C GLU A 140 -4.70 0.73 -16.83
N ASP A 141 -4.29 -0.53 -16.70
CA ASP A 141 -4.96 -1.46 -15.79
C ASP A 141 -4.72 -1.14 -14.32
N ARG A 142 -3.51 -0.66 -14.02
CA ARG A 142 -3.12 -0.27 -12.67
C ARG A 142 -3.94 0.93 -12.23
N GLU A 143 -3.94 2.01 -13.03
CA GLU A 143 -4.73 3.22 -12.77
C GLU A 143 -6.20 2.90 -12.51
N ARG A 144 -6.82 2.11 -13.40
CA ARG A 144 -8.22 1.70 -13.26
C ARG A 144 -8.51 0.99 -11.93
N ILE A 145 -7.57 0.20 -11.42
CA ILE A 145 -7.74 -0.52 -10.14
C ILE A 145 -7.38 0.40 -8.96
N THR A 146 -6.36 1.25 -9.10
CA THR A 146 -5.97 2.27 -8.11
C THR A 146 -7.18 3.14 -7.76
N CYS A 147 -7.84 3.73 -8.77
CA CYS A 147 -9.03 4.56 -8.58
C CYS A 147 -10.16 3.86 -7.81
N GLN A 148 -10.34 2.55 -8.02
CA GLN A 148 -11.38 1.79 -7.32
C GLN A 148 -11.02 1.47 -5.86
N VAL A 149 -9.73 1.29 -5.59
CA VAL A 149 -9.26 0.85 -4.27
C VAL A 149 -9.05 2.03 -3.33
N GLU A 150 -8.55 3.16 -3.82
CA GLU A 150 -8.11 4.28 -2.98
C GLU A 150 -9.21 4.87 -2.08
N HIS A 151 -10.45 4.93 -2.57
CA HIS A 151 -11.61 5.43 -1.80
C HIS A 151 -12.04 4.46 -0.68
N THR A 152 -11.56 3.22 -0.71
CA THR A 152 -11.83 2.20 0.30
C THR A 152 -10.74 2.09 1.37
N LEU A 153 -9.56 2.68 1.13
CA LEU A 153 -8.42 2.58 2.04
C LEU A 153 -8.58 3.52 3.24
N GLN A 154 -8.68 2.93 4.43
CA GLN A 154 -8.68 3.68 5.69
C GLN A 154 -7.29 4.26 6.01
N PRO A 155 -7.19 5.41 6.69
CA PRO A 155 -5.91 6.07 6.98
C PRO A 155 -4.85 5.16 7.61
N GLU A 156 -5.24 4.29 8.54
CA GLU A 156 -4.34 3.36 9.22
C GLU A 156 -3.76 2.32 8.24
N LEU A 157 -4.57 1.86 7.29
CA LEU A 157 -4.13 0.93 6.24
C LEU A 157 -3.16 1.61 5.29
N VAL A 158 -3.40 2.87 4.95
CA VAL A 158 -2.52 3.67 4.07
C VAL A 158 -1.15 3.84 4.69
N ASP A 159 -1.09 4.13 5.99
CA ASP A 159 0.18 4.22 6.71
C ASP A 159 0.87 2.86 6.85
N GLY A 160 0.10 1.78 7.02
CA GLY A 160 0.59 0.41 6.97
C GLY A 160 1.20 0.05 5.61
N ILE A 161 0.53 0.41 4.50
CA ILE A 161 1.02 0.24 3.12
C ILE A 161 2.31 1.04 2.93
N CYS A 162 2.34 2.31 3.34
CA CYS A 162 3.53 3.15 3.25
C CYS A 162 4.73 2.55 4.00
N THR A 163 4.50 2.02 5.21
CA THR A 163 5.53 1.36 6.03
C THR A 163 6.00 0.03 5.39
N LEU A 164 5.06 -0.78 4.89
CA LEU A 164 5.34 -2.03 4.19
C LEU A 164 6.26 -1.80 2.98
N LEU A 165 5.99 -0.74 2.23
CA LEU A 165 6.71 -0.34 1.02
C LEU A 165 8.02 0.43 1.32
N GLY A 166 8.36 0.64 2.60
CA GLY A 166 9.57 1.35 2.99
C GLY A 166 9.53 2.82 2.59
N HIS A 167 8.47 3.51 3.01
CA HIS A 167 8.26 4.96 2.87
C HIS A 167 8.65 5.53 1.50
N PRO A 168 8.04 5.03 0.41
CA PRO A 168 8.31 5.52 -0.94
C PRO A 168 8.04 7.02 -1.03
N THR A 169 8.96 7.76 -1.64
CA THR A 169 8.83 9.22 -1.82
C THR A 169 8.16 9.58 -3.15
N HIS A 170 8.05 8.64 -4.08
CA HIS A 170 7.46 8.84 -5.41
C HIS A 170 6.66 7.60 -5.84
N CYS A 171 5.62 7.81 -6.65
CA CYS A 171 4.88 6.73 -7.30
C CYS A 171 5.66 6.17 -8.52
N PRO A 172 5.22 5.05 -9.13
CA PRO A 172 5.83 4.48 -10.34
C PRO A 172 5.96 5.47 -11.51
N ASP A 173 5.05 6.43 -11.60
CA ASP A 173 5.02 7.46 -12.66
C ASP A 173 5.83 8.72 -12.29
N GLY A 174 6.53 8.69 -11.15
CA GLY A 174 7.49 9.71 -10.73
C GLY A 174 6.89 10.92 -10.02
N GLN A 175 5.59 10.91 -9.69
CA GLN A 175 4.98 11.99 -8.91
C GLN A 175 5.25 11.80 -7.40
N PRO A 176 5.47 12.89 -6.64
CA PRO A 176 5.88 12.80 -5.23
C PRO A 176 4.75 12.29 -4.34
N ILE A 177 5.04 11.45 -3.35
CA ILE A 177 4.03 10.99 -2.39
C ILE A 177 4.03 11.95 -1.20
N PRO A 178 2.90 12.63 -0.87
CA PRO A 178 2.87 13.46 0.32
C PRO A 178 3.19 12.62 1.56
N PRO A 179 4.09 13.07 2.46
CA PRO A 179 4.42 12.33 3.66
C PRO A 179 3.20 12.23 4.58
N GLY A 180 3.12 11.16 5.36
CA GLY A 180 2.09 10.98 6.39
C GLY A 180 2.72 10.77 7.76
N PRO A 181 1.89 10.54 8.80
CA PRO A 181 2.38 10.35 10.17
C PRO A 181 3.44 9.24 10.30
N CYS A 182 3.29 8.14 9.56
CA CYS A 182 4.27 7.05 9.56
C CYS A 182 5.64 7.47 8.99
N CYS A 183 5.68 8.40 8.05
CA CYS A 183 6.93 8.93 7.47
C CYS A 183 7.68 9.81 8.49
N GLU A 184 6.96 10.56 9.33
CA GLU A 184 7.58 11.38 10.37
C GLU A 184 8.13 10.52 11.50
N ALA A 185 7.39 9.47 11.88
CA ALA A 185 7.86 8.46 12.82
C ALA A 185 9.13 7.75 12.32
N ASP A 186 9.18 7.42 11.02
CA ASP A 186 10.34 6.80 10.39
C ASP A 186 11.47 7.81 10.09
N SER A 187 11.21 9.10 9.92
CA SER A 187 12.27 10.11 9.76
C SER A 187 13.19 10.21 10.99
N LYS A 188 12.69 9.81 12.17
CA LYS A 188 13.51 9.61 13.38
C LYS A 188 14.40 8.35 13.29
N ASN A 189 14.10 7.45 12.35
CA ASN A 189 14.85 6.25 11.96
C ASN A 189 15.51 6.34 10.56
N ALA A 190 15.44 7.49 9.87
CA ALA A 190 16.19 8.03 8.72
C ALA A 190 16.68 7.10 7.57
N GLN A 191 16.35 5.82 7.51
CA GLN A 191 17.09 4.86 6.67
C GLN A 191 16.26 4.06 5.68
N SER A 192 14.95 4.28 5.55
CA SER A 192 14.11 3.39 4.75
C SER A 192 13.54 4.09 3.52
N VAL A 193 14.37 4.38 2.51
CA VAL A 193 13.85 4.66 1.15
C VAL A 193 14.10 3.43 0.31
N MET A 194 13.03 2.73 -0.09
CA MET A 194 13.13 1.55 -0.96
C MET A 194 13.56 1.97 -2.37
N HIS A 195 14.61 1.35 -2.90
CA HIS A 195 15.15 1.61 -4.24
C HIS A 195 15.68 0.33 -4.89
N LYS A 196 15.96 0.39 -6.20
CA LYS A 196 16.58 -0.74 -6.90
C LYS A 196 18.01 -0.96 -6.43
N LEU A 197 18.42 -2.22 -6.34
CA LEU A 197 19.80 -2.59 -6.00
C LEU A 197 20.82 -1.92 -6.94
N THR A 198 20.46 -1.70 -8.20
CA THR A 198 21.32 -1.01 -9.19
C THR A 198 21.59 0.46 -8.88
N TRP A 199 20.81 1.09 -8.01
CA TRP A 199 21.04 2.48 -7.57
C TRP A 199 22.03 2.57 -6.41
N CYS A 200 22.43 1.43 -5.84
CA CYS A 200 23.38 1.39 -4.75
C CYS A 200 24.82 1.60 -5.22
N GLU A 201 25.62 2.22 -4.37
CA GLU A 201 27.05 2.44 -4.57
C GLU A 201 27.90 1.33 -3.94
N LYS A 202 29.14 1.19 -4.42
CA LYS A 202 30.11 0.26 -3.83
C LYS A 202 30.32 0.58 -2.35
N GLY A 203 30.22 -0.45 -1.51
CA GLY A 203 30.39 -0.39 -0.07
C GLY A 203 29.08 -0.23 0.70
N GLN A 204 27.95 0.05 0.03
CA GLN A 204 26.66 0.17 0.72
C GLN A 204 26.16 -1.18 1.20
N GLN A 205 25.66 -1.21 2.43
CA GLN A 205 24.97 -2.35 3.01
C GLN A 205 23.46 -2.11 2.97
N VAL A 206 22.74 -3.06 2.39
CA VAL A 206 21.31 -2.92 2.10
C VAL A 206 20.56 -4.21 2.45
N GLN A 207 19.30 -4.10 2.81
CA GLN A 207 18.43 -5.25 3.05
C GLN A 207 17.47 -5.43 1.87
N VAL A 208 17.40 -6.64 1.32
CA VAL A 208 16.41 -6.98 0.29
C VAL A 208 15.02 -6.88 0.89
N ARG A 209 14.13 -6.11 0.28
CA ARG A 209 12.72 -6.06 0.66
C ARG A 209 11.81 -6.78 -0.30
N TYR A 210 12.09 -6.65 -1.59
CA TYR A 210 11.24 -7.22 -2.62
C TYR A 210 12.06 -7.66 -3.82
N ILE A 211 11.61 -8.71 -4.51
CA ILE A 211 12.23 -9.21 -5.74
C ILE A 211 11.12 -9.33 -6.77
N GLN A 212 11.25 -8.63 -7.89
CA GLN A 212 10.30 -8.59 -9.01
C GLN A 212 10.95 -9.17 -10.27
N PRO A 213 11.06 -10.50 -10.39
CA PRO A 213 11.78 -11.09 -11.50
C PRO A 213 10.94 -11.03 -12.78
N ARG A 214 11.52 -10.52 -13.88
CA ARG A 214 10.86 -10.51 -15.21
C ARG A 214 10.58 -11.92 -15.76
N ARG A 215 11.28 -12.93 -15.24
CA ARG A 215 11.12 -14.33 -15.63
C ARG A 215 11.00 -15.22 -14.38
N PRO A 216 10.05 -16.17 -14.34
CA PRO A 216 9.80 -16.99 -13.16
C PRO A 216 10.99 -17.88 -12.76
N ASP A 217 11.85 -18.27 -13.71
CA ASP A 217 13.04 -19.09 -13.42
C ASP A 217 14.13 -18.33 -12.65
N ARG A 218 14.13 -16.99 -12.69
CA ARG A 218 15.11 -16.16 -11.97
C ARG A 218 14.89 -16.15 -10.47
N LEU A 219 13.62 -16.12 -10.03
CA LEU A 219 13.29 -16.09 -8.61
C LEU A 219 13.90 -17.29 -7.88
N GLN A 220 13.69 -18.49 -8.42
CA GLN A 220 14.19 -19.73 -7.83
C GLN A 220 15.73 -19.74 -7.74
N ARG A 221 16.42 -19.21 -8.76
CA ARG A 221 17.89 -19.09 -8.73
C ARG A 221 18.36 -18.11 -7.67
N LEU A 222 17.76 -16.92 -7.60
CA LEU A 222 18.08 -15.91 -6.58
C LEU A 222 17.90 -16.47 -5.16
N ILE A 223 16.77 -17.14 -4.91
CA ILE A 223 16.50 -17.81 -3.63
C ILE A 223 17.56 -18.88 -3.34
N ALA A 224 17.93 -19.71 -4.32
CA ALA A 224 18.95 -20.74 -4.15
C ALA A 224 20.34 -20.16 -3.81
N PHE A 225 20.64 -18.93 -4.23
CA PHE A 225 21.86 -18.21 -3.88
C PHE A 225 21.74 -17.39 -2.58
N GLY A 226 20.60 -17.44 -1.89
CA GLY A 226 20.36 -16.72 -0.64
C GLY A 226 19.87 -15.28 -0.81
N VAL A 227 19.60 -14.83 -2.03
CA VAL A 227 18.98 -13.53 -2.30
C VAL A 227 17.48 -13.68 -2.08
N VAL A 228 17.04 -13.38 -0.86
CA VAL A 228 15.65 -13.48 -0.41
C VAL A 228 15.25 -12.20 0.31
N PRO A 229 13.95 -11.84 0.37
CA PRO A 229 13.48 -10.78 1.25
C PRO A 229 13.97 -10.96 2.68
N GLY A 230 14.49 -9.88 3.28
CA GLY A 230 15.14 -9.85 4.58
C GLY A 230 16.66 -10.05 4.55
N ALA A 231 17.23 -10.56 3.45
CA ALA A 231 18.66 -10.78 3.33
C ALA A 231 19.43 -9.46 3.32
N THR A 232 20.50 -9.38 4.11
CA THR A 232 21.43 -8.24 4.09
C THR A 232 22.54 -8.48 3.07
N LEU A 233 22.69 -7.55 2.13
CA LEU A 233 23.66 -7.56 1.06
C LEU A 233 24.68 -6.43 1.26
N THR A 234 25.92 -6.64 0.83
CA THR A 234 26.89 -5.55 0.65
C THR A 234 27.23 -5.42 -0.83
N VAL A 235 27.17 -4.21 -1.38
CA VAL A 235 27.52 -3.97 -2.78
C VAL A 235 29.04 -3.91 -2.91
N GLU A 236 29.65 -4.91 -3.54
CA GLU A 236 31.11 -4.99 -3.69
C GLU A 236 31.58 -4.25 -4.94
N GLN A 237 30.76 -4.26 -5.97
CA GLN A 237 31.10 -3.69 -7.27
C GLN A 237 29.83 -3.39 -8.07
N THR A 238 29.76 -2.25 -8.74
CA THR A 238 28.64 -1.89 -9.62
C THR A 238 28.99 -2.05 -11.11
N ARG A 239 30.28 -2.02 -11.48
CA ARG A 239 30.79 -2.21 -12.85
C ARG A 239 32.16 -2.91 -12.84
N PRO A 240 32.52 -3.71 -13.88
CA PRO A 240 31.76 -3.98 -15.10
C PRO A 240 30.60 -4.97 -14.92
N VAL A 241 30.63 -5.78 -13.86
CA VAL A 241 29.56 -6.70 -13.47
C VAL A 241 29.12 -6.34 -12.06
N PHE A 242 27.80 -6.30 -11.84
CA PHE A 242 27.23 -5.97 -10.54
C PHE A 242 27.50 -7.13 -9.57
N THR A 243 28.15 -6.88 -8.46
CA THR A 243 28.60 -7.93 -7.54
C THR A 243 28.18 -7.58 -6.13
N ILE A 244 27.50 -8.52 -5.48
CA ILE A 244 27.03 -8.40 -4.11
C ILE A 244 27.66 -9.47 -3.22
N ARG A 245 27.85 -9.13 -1.96
CA ARG A 245 28.24 -10.07 -0.91
C ARG A 245 27.03 -10.41 -0.06
N LEU A 246 26.76 -11.71 0.06
CA LEU A 246 25.81 -12.29 1.02
C LEU A 246 26.61 -13.06 2.06
N GLU A 247 26.68 -12.56 3.29
CA GLU A 247 27.52 -13.14 4.35
C GLU A 247 28.97 -13.39 3.89
N ARG A 248 29.30 -14.65 3.52
CA ARG A 248 30.61 -15.10 3.04
C ARG A 248 30.67 -15.40 1.54
N SER A 249 29.55 -15.30 0.83
CA SER A 249 29.41 -15.60 -0.58
C SER A 249 29.44 -14.32 -1.41
N LEU A 250 30.08 -14.39 -2.57
CA LEU A 250 30.13 -13.30 -3.55
C LEU A 250 29.34 -13.72 -4.77
N LEU A 251 28.32 -12.96 -5.14
CA LEU A 251 27.44 -13.25 -6.26
C LEU A 251 27.55 -12.15 -7.31
N ALA A 252 27.92 -12.55 -8.53
CA ALA A 252 27.88 -11.69 -9.70
C ALA A 252 26.50 -11.77 -10.35
N LEU A 253 25.89 -10.61 -10.58
CA LEU A 253 24.58 -10.44 -11.17
C LEU A 253 24.72 -9.72 -12.52
N GLU A 254 23.94 -10.17 -13.50
CA GLU A 254 23.65 -9.37 -14.68
C GLU A 254 22.86 -8.12 -14.28
N GLN A 255 23.03 -7.04 -15.04
CA GLN A 255 22.43 -5.74 -14.72
C GLN A 255 20.91 -5.83 -14.60
N ASP A 256 20.27 -6.56 -15.51
CA ASP A 256 18.82 -6.72 -15.54
C ASP A 256 18.30 -7.57 -14.36
N VAL A 257 19.09 -8.52 -13.84
CA VAL A 257 18.77 -9.26 -12.61
C VAL A 257 18.89 -8.36 -11.39
N ALA A 258 19.89 -7.48 -11.34
CA ALA A 258 20.03 -6.51 -10.26
C ALA A 258 18.88 -5.47 -10.26
N GLU A 259 18.33 -5.13 -11.43
CA GLU A 259 17.16 -4.24 -11.54
C GLU A 259 15.87 -4.84 -10.98
N ASP A 260 15.80 -6.17 -10.90
CA ASP A 260 14.65 -6.90 -10.36
C ASP A 260 14.67 -6.93 -8.81
N ILE A 261 15.73 -6.45 -8.15
CA ILE A 261 15.90 -6.50 -6.69
C ILE A 261 15.69 -5.12 -6.08
N TYR A 262 14.77 -5.02 -5.12
CA TYR A 262 14.49 -3.80 -4.36
C TYR A 262 15.01 -3.92 -2.93
N VAL A 263 15.67 -2.86 -2.48
CA VAL A 263 16.41 -2.82 -1.23
C VAL A 263 16.15 -1.53 -0.46
N VAL A 264 16.39 -1.60 0.84
CA VAL A 264 16.47 -0.45 1.74
C VAL A 264 17.87 -0.43 2.38
N PRO A 265 18.41 0.74 2.74
CA PRO A 265 19.62 0.81 3.57
C PRO A 265 19.50 -0.07 4.83
N SER A 266 20.53 -0.86 5.11
CA SER A 266 20.57 -1.69 6.33
C SER A 266 21.08 -0.82 7.49
N VAL A 267 20.22 -0.50 8.45
CA VAL A 267 20.66 0.04 9.74
C VAL A 267 21.49 -1.04 10.43
N VAL A 268 22.78 -0.80 10.63
CA VAL A 268 23.57 -1.64 11.53
C VAL A 268 23.03 -1.39 12.94
N GLN A 269 22.14 -2.27 13.42
CA GLN A 269 21.98 -2.42 14.85
C GLN A 269 23.28 -3.08 15.34
N GLU A 270 24.17 -2.28 15.91
CA GLU A 270 25.17 -2.82 16.82
C GLU A 270 24.38 -3.38 18.01
N ASP A 271 23.98 -4.64 17.91
CA ASP A 271 23.61 -5.43 19.07
C ASP A 271 24.85 -5.46 19.96
N LYS A 272 24.93 -4.52 20.91
CA LYS A 272 25.67 -4.74 22.13
C LYS A 272 25.01 -5.95 22.78
N VAL A 273 25.54 -7.13 22.48
CA VAL A 273 25.36 -8.30 23.31
C VAL A 273 25.97 -7.91 24.65
N GLU A 274 25.15 -7.37 25.54
CA GLU A 274 25.48 -7.21 26.94
C GLU A 274 25.58 -8.65 27.46
N GLU A 275 26.81 -9.19 27.41
CA GLU A 275 27.14 -10.48 27.99
C GLU A 275 26.67 -10.45 29.45
N ALA A 276 25.54 -11.12 29.70
CA ALA A 276 25.02 -11.29 31.04
C ALA A 276 26.16 -11.86 31.90
N PRO A 277 26.54 -11.20 33.02
CA PRO A 277 27.67 -11.64 33.81
C PRO A 277 27.41 -13.07 34.27
N LEU A 278 28.32 -13.97 33.89
CA LEU A 278 28.26 -15.38 34.26
C LEU A 278 27.97 -15.49 35.77
N PRO A 279 27.02 -16.35 36.19
CA PRO A 279 26.70 -16.49 37.59
C PRO A 279 27.96 -16.92 38.34
N ARG A 280 28.38 -16.09 39.31
CA ARG A 280 29.49 -16.39 40.20
C ARG A 280 29.21 -17.75 40.84
N ARG A 281 30.04 -18.75 40.51
CA ARG A 281 30.03 -20.05 41.19
C ARG A 281 30.21 -19.81 42.69
N SER A 282 29.11 -19.88 43.43
CA SER A 282 29.14 -19.96 44.89
C SER A 282 29.90 -21.24 45.25
N ARG A 283 31.08 -21.09 45.84
CA ARG A 283 31.77 -22.18 46.55
C ARG A 283 30.89 -22.57 47.74
N PHE A 284 29.99 -23.52 47.54
CA PHE A 284 29.35 -24.20 48.66
C PHE A 284 30.40 -25.05 49.38
N HIS A 285 30.91 -24.52 50.48
CA HIS A 285 31.60 -25.27 51.52
C HIS A 285 30.60 -26.24 52.16
N TRP A 286 30.64 -27.51 51.77
CA TRP A 286 30.04 -28.57 52.57
C TRP A 286 30.88 -28.74 53.84
N LEU A 287 30.36 -28.18 54.93
CA LEU A 287 30.82 -28.47 56.29
C LEU A 287 30.59 -29.95 56.58
N ARG A 288 31.68 -30.61 56.99
CA ARG A 288 31.72 -31.92 57.63
C ARG A 288 30.76 -31.93 58.83
N GLY A 289 29.93 -32.97 58.92
CA GLY A 289 29.18 -33.27 60.13
C GLY A 289 28.55 -34.66 60.11
N PHE A 290 29.22 -35.61 60.79
CA PHE A 290 28.67 -36.78 61.49
C PHE A 290 27.61 -37.65 60.76
N GLY A 291 27.87 -38.88 60.34
CA GLY A 291 28.45 -39.97 61.14
C GLY A 291 27.36 -40.73 61.93
N ARG A 292 26.72 -41.73 61.29
CA ARG A 292 26.39 -43.03 61.92
C ARG A 292 25.82 -44.02 60.88
N ARG A 293 26.51 -45.17 60.77
CA ARG A 293 26.10 -46.37 60.05
C ARG A 293 24.87 -47.00 60.73
N ALA A 294 23.81 -47.28 59.98
CA ALA A 294 22.80 -48.27 60.37
C ALA A 294 23.12 -49.58 59.64
N ARG A 295 23.38 -50.63 60.43
CA ARG A 295 23.63 -52.00 59.99
C ARG A 295 22.37 -52.57 59.35
N ILE A 296 22.56 -53.23 58.21
CA ILE A 296 21.62 -54.22 57.67
C ILE A 296 21.73 -55.44 58.57
N ASP A 297 20.62 -55.90 59.13
CA ASP A 297 20.53 -57.20 59.78
C ASP A 297 19.55 -58.09 59.00
N HIS A 298 19.98 -59.31 58.71
CA HIS A 298 19.24 -60.36 58.02
C HIS A 298 18.49 -61.22 59.06
N ARG A 299 17.29 -61.72 58.67
CA ARG A 299 16.44 -62.80 59.24
C ARG A 299 15.06 -62.26 59.70
N LYS A 300 13.91 -62.87 59.39
CA LYS A 300 13.54 -64.25 59.01
C LYS A 300 12.42 -64.21 57.98
#